data_AF-A0A396S6N7-F1
#
_entry.id   AF-A0A396S6N7-F1
#
_cell.length_a   1.000
_cell.length_b   1.000
_cell.length_c   1.000
_cell.angle_alpha   90.00
_cell.angle_beta   90.00
_cell.angle_gamma   90.00
#
_symmetry.space_group_name_H-M   'P 1'
#
loop_
_entity.id
_entity.type
_entity.pdbx_description
1 polymer ?
#
loop_
_entity_poly.entity_id
_entity_poly.type
_entity_poly.pdbx_seq_one_letter_code
_entity_poly.pdbx_strand_id
1 'polypeptide(L)'
;MPNNQTRRLAHGAMMIALFTIFIAIAFYVPIISLIATLFAPLPLAWYSAKYDRSSSIFVAIIACIVTFFFGGLLILPFSLIYAAVGVVIGDGLRLKKSKIYLFMSTGIAVLMTFAIQYVISLKLFETDFIQEFMQLMRESYTKTMELSENLTGQTAANQQMLNVMFDTMEAAIPATITMGAFFFAFILISTNLPMLKRLGINVPKFRAFKNMRMPKAVLWYYLIVLSINLFISPETGTALYVICLNFSLVLWLLLTLQGISFVHYVLDAYTAPPFLKVLATIMAIPLYSFFVLLGIFDLGFDIRSLIKGKIQK
;
A
#
# COMPACT_ATOMS: atom_id res chain seq x y z
N MET A 1 -27.78 -30.31 16.85
CA MET A 1 -27.09 -29.14 16.28
C MET A 1 -26.35 -28.20 17.29
N PRO A 2 -25.81 -28.63 18.47
CA PRO A 2 -24.91 -27.78 19.28
C PRO A 2 -23.46 -27.69 18.74
N ASN A 3 -23.02 -28.67 17.95
CA ASN A 3 -21.61 -28.87 17.58
C ASN A 3 -21.01 -27.70 16.75
N ASN A 4 -21.83 -26.96 16.00
CA ASN A 4 -21.33 -25.90 15.11
C ASN A 4 -21.08 -24.58 15.84
N GLN A 5 -21.86 -24.26 16.89
CA GLN A 5 -21.67 -23.05 17.70
C GLN A 5 -20.48 -23.19 18.65
N THR A 6 -20.34 -24.31 19.35
CA THR A 6 -19.20 -24.57 20.23
C THR A 6 -17.89 -24.59 19.45
N ARG A 7 -17.87 -25.22 18.26
CA ARG A 7 -16.69 -25.21 17.38
C ARG A 7 -16.36 -23.82 16.86
N ARG A 8 -17.37 -22.98 16.56
CA ARG A 8 -17.17 -21.58 16.16
C ARG A 8 -16.52 -20.77 17.28
N LEU A 9 -17.04 -20.88 18.51
CA LEU A 9 -16.51 -20.17 19.67
C LEU A 9 -15.08 -20.62 19.99
N ALA A 10 -14.82 -21.92 20.03
CA ALA A 10 -13.49 -22.46 20.28
C ALA A 10 -12.48 -22.00 19.22
N HIS A 11 -12.86 -22.04 17.93
CA HIS A 11 -12.01 -21.53 16.85
C HIS A 11 -11.78 -20.02 16.96
N GLY A 12 -12.80 -19.24 17.34
CA GLY A 12 -12.67 -17.80 17.57
C GLY A 12 -11.67 -17.49 18.68
N ALA A 13 -11.77 -18.17 19.82
CA ALA A 13 -10.84 -18.03 20.94
C ALA A 13 -9.40 -18.37 20.56
N MET A 14 -9.18 -19.46 19.81
CA MET A 14 -7.84 -19.81 19.30
C MET A 14 -7.28 -18.73 18.37
N MET A 15 -8.10 -18.16 17.49
CA MET A 15 -7.65 -17.12 16.56
C MET A 15 -7.37 -15.79 17.28
N ILE A 16 -8.13 -15.46 18.31
CA ILE A 16 -7.85 -14.32 19.19
C ILE A 16 -6.49 -14.49 19.85
N ALA A 17 -6.23 -15.65 20.47
CA ALA A 17 -4.96 -15.93 21.13
C ALA A 17 -3.77 -15.82 20.16
N LEU A 18 -3.87 -16.46 18.98
CA LEU A 18 -2.83 -16.37 17.96
C LEU A 18 -2.61 -14.93 17.46
N PHE A 19 -3.69 -14.19 17.22
CA PHE A 19 -3.60 -12.79 16.82
C PHE A 19 -2.89 -11.95 17.87
N THR A 20 -3.29 -12.08 19.14
CA THR A 20 -2.66 -11.37 20.26
C THR A 20 -1.18 -11.69 20.38
N ILE A 21 -0.79 -12.96 20.21
CA ILE A 21 0.63 -13.36 20.22
C ILE A 21 1.40 -12.67 19.09
N PHE A 22 0.87 -12.69 17.85
CA PHE A 22 1.53 -12.01 16.73
C PHE A 22 1.66 -10.50 16.96
N ILE A 23 0.60 -9.85 17.46
CA ILE A 23 0.62 -8.42 17.77
C ILE A 23 1.63 -8.10 18.88
N ALA A 24 1.68 -8.89 19.95
CA ALA A 24 2.63 -8.69 21.03
C ALA A 24 4.07 -8.84 20.55
N ILE A 25 4.38 -9.88 19.77
CA ILE A 25 5.72 -10.05 19.18
C ILE A 25 6.04 -8.89 18.24
N ALA A 26 5.09 -8.50 17.41
CA ALA A 26 5.24 -7.40 16.47
C ALA A 26 5.55 -6.06 17.16
N PHE A 27 4.96 -5.84 18.34
CA PHE A 27 5.13 -4.59 19.09
C PHE A 27 6.38 -4.58 19.98
N TYR A 28 6.71 -5.70 20.64
CA TYR A 28 7.77 -5.73 21.66
C TYR A 28 9.11 -6.29 21.20
N VAL A 29 9.17 -7.01 20.07
CA VAL A 29 10.39 -7.71 19.64
C VAL A 29 10.87 -7.15 18.30
N PRO A 30 11.75 -6.12 18.29
CA PRO A 30 12.16 -5.43 17.07
C PRO A 30 12.69 -6.34 15.97
N ILE A 31 13.51 -7.34 16.31
CA ILE A 31 14.14 -8.26 15.35
C ILE A 31 13.09 -9.12 14.61
N ILE A 32 12.04 -9.53 15.30
CA ILE A 32 11.00 -10.44 14.76
C ILE A 32 9.76 -9.65 14.29
N SER A 33 9.71 -8.35 14.60
CA SER A 33 8.55 -7.49 14.35
C SER A 33 8.06 -7.52 12.91
N LEU A 34 8.99 -7.42 11.96
CA LEU A 34 8.69 -7.46 10.53
C LEU A 34 8.02 -8.78 10.14
N ILE A 35 8.49 -9.91 10.66
CA ILE A 35 7.89 -11.22 10.35
C ILE A 35 6.51 -11.31 11.01
N ALA A 36 6.39 -10.92 12.27
CA ALA A 36 5.15 -11.00 13.01
C ALA A 36 4.03 -10.13 12.38
N THR A 37 4.35 -8.92 11.94
CA THR A 37 3.38 -8.01 11.27
C THR A 37 2.84 -8.58 9.96
N LEU A 38 3.66 -9.30 9.20
CA LEU A 38 3.22 -9.94 7.95
C LEU A 38 2.17 -11.04 8.20
N PHE A 39 2.29 -11.75 9.32
CA PHE A 39 1.39 -12.86 9.68
C PHE A 39 0.29 -12.45 10.68
N ALA A 40 0.34 -11.26 11.26
CA ALA A 40 -0.64 -10.79 12.23
C ALA A 40 -2.09 -10.84 11.71
N PRO A 41 -2.42 -10.47 10.44
CA PRO A 41 -3.79 -10.60 9.93
C PRO A 41 -4.25 -12.06 9.75
N LEU A 42 -3.33 -13.03 9.69
CA LEU A 42 -3.60 -14.39 9.24
C LEU A 42 -4.65 -15.12 10.09
N PRO A 43 -4.60 -15.11 11.43
CA PRO A 43 -5.59 -15.82 12.25
C PRO A 43 -7.01 -15.29 12.02
N LEU A 44 -7.16 -13.97 11.96
CA LEU A 44 -8.45 -13.32 11.74
C LEU A 44 -8.93 -13.48 10.30
N ALA A 45 -8.04 -13.44 9.31
CA ALA A 45 -8.38 -13.75 7.93
C ALA A 45 -8.85 -15.21 7.77
N TRP A 46 -8.22 -16.14 8.48
CA TRP A 46 -8.62 -17.54 8.44
C TRP A 46 -9.98 -17.78 9.09
N TYR A 47 -10.24 -17.15 10.24
CA TYR A 47 -11.56 -17.15 10.86
C TYR A 47 -12.62 -16.58 9.91
N SER A 48 -12.34 -15.40 9.36
CA SER A 48 -13.31 -14.64 8.56
C SER A 48 -13.62 -15.29 7.21
N ALA A 49 -12.70 -16.11 6.69
CA ALA A 49 -12.93 -16.93 5.51
C ALA A 49 -13.89 -18.11 5.75
N LYS A 50 -14.06 -18.57 7.00
CA LYS A 50 -14.89 -19.73 7.37
C LYS A 50 -16.26 -19.35 7.93
N TYR A 51 -16.34 -18.25 8.66
CA TYR A 51 -17.56 -17.84 9.39
C TYR A 51 -18.17 -16.55 8.83
N ASP A 52 -19.38 -16.22 9.24
CA ASP A 52 -20.11 -15.04 8.80
C ASP A 52 -19.47 -13.71 9.24
N ARG A 53 -19.84 -12.61 8.58
CA ARG A 53 -19.20 -11.30 8.77
C ARG A 53 -19.41 -10.74 10.18
N SER A 54 -20.60 -10.97 10.76
CA SER A 54 -20.92 -10.51 12.11
C SER A 54 -20.02 -11.19 13.15
N SER A 55 -19.94 -12.51 13.08
CA SER A 55 -19.03 -13.29 13.94
C SER A 55 -17.57 -12.88 13.78
N SER A 56 -17.16 -12.55 12.55
CA SER A 56 -15.77 -12.18 12.23
C SER A 56 -15.38 -10.82 12.82
N ILE A 57 -16.27 -9.83 12.69
CA ILE A 57 -16.09 -8.50 13.28
C ILE A 57 -16.06 -8.61 14.80
N PHE A 58 -16.97 -9.40 15.39
CA PHE A 58 -17.00 -9.61 16.84
C PHE A 58 -15.69 -10.21 17.38
N VAL A 59 -15.17 -11.25 16.72
CA VAL A 59 -13.88 -11.87 17.07
C VAL A 59 -12.72 -10.88 16.92
N ALA A 60 -12.71 -10.05 15.87
CA ALA A 60 -11.69 -9.04 15.67
C ALA A 60 -11.72 -7.94 16.76
N ILE A 61 -12.91 -7.48 17.17
CA ILE A 61 -13.08 -6.51 18.26
C ILE A 61 -12.54 -7.10 19.57
N ILE A 62 -12.92 -8.33 19.90
CA ILE A 62 -12.39 -8.99 21.11
C ILE A 62 -10.87 -9.14 21.01
N ALA A 63 -10.34 -9.50 19.84
CA ALA A 63 -8.89 -9.63 19.66
C ALA A 63 -8.16 -8.30 19.94
N CYS A 64 -8.68 -7.17 19.48
CA CYS A 64 -8.15 -5.85 19.81
C CYS A 64 -8.25 -5.54 21.32
N ILE A 65 -9.40 -5.83 21.95
CA ILE A 65 -9.58 -5.65 23.40
C ILE A 65 -8.58 -6.52 24.19
N VAL A 66 -8.33 -7.75 23.76
CA VAL A 66 -7.35 -8.62 24.41
C VAL A 66 -5.93 -8.05 24.26
N THR A 67 -5.58 -7.48 23.10
CA THR A 67 -4.26 -6.83 22.93
C THR A 67 -4.05 -5.64 23.85
N PHE A 68 -5.11 -4.89 24.20
CA PHE A 68 -5.03 -3.77 25.14
C PHE A 68 -4.49 -4.19 26.52
N PHE A 69 -4.77 -5.40 27.00
CA PHE A 69 -4.24 -5.87 28.28
C PHE A 69 -2.72 -6.09 28.28
N PHE A 70 -2.08 -6.20 27.12
CA PHE A 70 -0.63 -6.40 27.02
C PHE A 70 0.12 -5.07 26.84
N GLY A 71 -0.42 -4.14 26.06
CA GLY A 71 0.29 -2.89 25.70
C GLY A 71 -0.50 -1.60 25.86
N GLY A 72 -1.62 -1.65 26.59
CA GLY A 72 -2.44 -0.50 26.92
C GLY A 72 -2.97 0.22 25.67
N LEU A 73 -3.05 1.55 25.77
CA LEU A 73 -3.63 2.38 24.72
C LEU A 73 -2.74 2.47 23.46
N LEU A 74 -1.42 2.27 23.59
CA LEU A 74 -0.46 2.40 22.49
C LEU A 74 -0.53 1.24 21.49
N ILE A 75 -0.86 0.02 21.93
CA ILE A 75 -0.93 -1.16 21.05
C ILE A 75 -2.24 -1.24 20.27
N LEU A 76 -3.27 -0.51 20.69
CA LEU A 76 -4.61 -0.56 20.08
C LEU A 76 -4.65 -0.05 18.63
N PRO A 77 -4.06 1.11 18.28
CA PRO A 77 -3.96 1.54 16.88
C PRO A 77 -3.26 0.48 16.03
N PHE A 78 -2.16 -0.08 16.57
CA PHE A 78 -1.41 -1.10 15.87
C PHE A 78 -2.27 -2.35 15.58
N SER A 79 -2.95 -2.89 16.59
CA SER A 79 -3.80 -4.07 16.42
C SER A 79 -5.02 -3.83 15.52
N LEU A 80 -5.62 -2.64 15.56
CA LEU A 80 -6.80 -2.29 14.77
C LEU A 80 -6.56 -2.42 13.25
N ILE A 81 -5.39 -1.99 12.75
CA ILE A 81 -5.04 -2.11 11.32
C ILE A 81 -5.04 -3.58 10.91
N TYR A 82 -4.29 -4.42 11.62
CA TYR A 82 -4.16 -5.84 11.26
C TYR A 82 -5.48 -6.61 11.45
N ALA A 83 -6.27 -6.25 12.45
CA ALA A 83 -7.58 -6.83 12.68
C ALA A 83 -8.56 -6.51 11.53
N ALA A 84 -8.65 -5.24 11.14
CA ALA A 84 -9.46 -4.81 10.01
C ALA A 84 -9.01 -5.48 8.71
N VAL A 85 -7.70 -5.52 8.43
CA VAL A 85 -7.15 -6.20 7.26
C VAL A 85 -7.49 -7.68 7.26
N GLY A 86 -7.33 -8.37 8.40
CA GLY A 86 -7.67 -9.78 8.55
C GLY A 86 -9.13 -10.05 8.19
N VAL A 87 -10.06 -9.29 8.77
CA VAL A 87 -11.49 -9.41 8.48
C VAL A 87 -11.79 -9.17 7.00
N VAL A 88 -11.22 -8.12 6.41
CA VAL A 88 -11.47 -7.75 5.01
C VAL A 88 -10.96 -8.80 4.03
N ILE A 89 -9.75 -9.33 4.25
CA ILE A 89 -9.20 -10.41 3.43
C ILE A 89 -10.08 -11.66 3.54
N GLY A 90 -10.41 -12.09 4.76
CA GLY A 90 -11.20 -13.30 4.95
C GLY A 90 -12.63 -13.19 4.44
N ASP A 91 -13.30 -12.06 4.66
CA ASP A 91 -14.66 -11.80 4.15
C ASP A 91 -14.69 -11.81 2.61
N GLY A 92 -13.71 -11.18 1.96
CA GLY A 92 -13.55 -11.20 0.51
C GLY A 92 -13.32 -12.62 -0.04
N LEU A 93 -12.54 -13.45 0.66
CA LEU A 93 -12.33 -14.86 0.30
C LEU A 93 -13.59 -15.69 0.49
N ARG A 94 -14.34 -15.49 1.59
CA ARG A 94 -15.63 -16.16 1.83
C ARG A 94 -16.63 -15.87 0.72
N LEU A 95 -16.67 -14.62 0.26
CA LEU A 95 -17.51 -14.16 -0.84
C LEU A 95 -16.95 -14.51 -2.23
N LYS A 96 -15.87 -15.30 -2.30
CA LYS A 96 -15.20 -15.75 -3.54
C LYS A 96 -14.86 -14.59 -4.49
N LYS A 97 -14.48 -13.44 -3.92
CA LYS A 97 -14.20 -12.23 -4.70
C LYS A 97 -12.89 -12.36 -5.47
N SER A 98 -12.77 -11.53 -6.51
CA SER A 98 -11.57 -11.48 -7.33
C SER A 98 -10.38 -10.97 -6.53
N LYS A 99 -9.18 -11.24 -7.04
CA LYS A 99 -7.95 -10.79 -6.40
C LYS A 99 -7.78 -9.27 -6.40
N ILE A 100 -8.24 -8.63 -7.47
CA ILE A 100 -8.25 -7.17 -7.58
C ILE A 100 -9.18 -6.60 -6.51
N TYR A 101 -10.34 -7.22 -6.29
CA TYR A 101 -11.23 -6.82 -5.20
C TYR A 101 -10.52 -6.93 -3.86
N LEU A 102 -9.85 -8.05 -3.56
CA LEU A 102 -9.09 -8.21 -2.31
C LEU A 102 -8.03 -7.11 -2.14
N PHE A 103 -7.25 -6.85 -3.18
CA PHE A 103 -6.23 -5.79 -3.16
C PHE A 103 -6.83 -4.41 -2.87
N MET A 104 -7.88 -4.04 -3.60
CA MET A 104 -8.55 -2.75 -3.41
C MET A 104 -9.18 -2.66 -2.02
N SER A 105 -9.91 -3.69 -1.58
CA SER A 105 -10.58 -3.70 -0.27
C SER A 105 -9.57 -3.63 0.87
N THR A 106 -8.44 -4.34 0.78
CA THR A 106 -7.40 -4.30 1.82
C THR A 106 -6.66 -2.97 1.83
N GLY A 107 -6.33 -2.39 0.67
CA GLY A 107 -5.73 -1.05 0.59
C GLY A 107 -6.65 0.01 1.20
N ILE A 108 -7.94 -0.03 0.85
CA ILE A 108 -8.96 0.84 1.43
C ILE A 108 -9.08 0.60 2.95
N ALA A 109 -9.04 -0.65 3.41
CA ALA A 109 -9.10 -0.95 4.84
C ALA A 109 -7.93 -0.33 5.59
N VAL A 110 -6.70 -0.47 5.08
CA VAL A 110 -5.50 0.16 5.66
C VAL A 110 -5.67 1.68 5.70
N LEU A 111 -6.10 2.29 4.60
CA LEU A 111 -6.33 3.75 4.53
C LEU A 111 -7.39 4.23 5.52
N MET A 112 -8.52 3.54 5.59
CA MET A 112 -9.61 3.88 6.51
C MET A 112 -9.15 3.75 7.96
N THR A 113 -8.43 2.68 8.31
CA THR A 113 -7.89 2.53 9.67
C THR A 113 -6.85 3.58 9.99
N PHE A 114 -5.98 3.94 9.04
CA PHE A 114 -5.00 5.00 9.22
C PHE A 114 -5.70 6.36 9.42
N ALA A 115 -6.70 6.68 8.60
CA ALA A 115 -7.47 7.92 8.73
C ALA A 115 -8.21 8.01 10.07
N ILE A 116 -8.84 6.91 10.52
CA ILE A 116 -9.48 6.84 11.83
C ILE A 116 -8.45 7.10 12.94
N GLN A 117 -7.26 6.50 12.85
CA GLN A 117 -6.20 6.69 13.84
C GLN A 117 -5.66 8.11 13.86
N TYR A 118 -5.50 8.72 12.68
CA TYR A 118 -5.09 10.12 12.58
C TYR A 118 -6.11 11.05 13.23
N VAL A 119 -7.41 10.86 12.96
CA VAL A 119 -8.48 11.63 13.63
C VAL A 119 -8.49 11.41 15.13
N ILE A 120 -8.29 10.18 15.60
CA ILE A 120 -8.18 9.85 17.02
C ILE A 120 -6.98 10.58 17.65
N SER A 121 -5.82 10.57 16.99
CA SER A 121 -4.62 11.29 17.44
C SER A 121 -4.91 12.78 17.64
N LEU A 122 -5.52 13.42 16.65
CA LEU A 122 -5.85 14.84 16.69
C LEU A 122 -6.89 15.18 17.78
N LYS A 123 -7.91 14.34 17.97
CA LYS A 123 -9.05 14.65 18.84
C LYS A 123 -8.88 14.22 20.29
N LEU A 124 -8.18 13.11 20.54
CA LEU A 124 -8.02 12.55 21.89
C LEU A 124 -6.66 12.85 22.49
N PHE A 125 -5.61 12.90 21.67
CA PHE A 125 -4.23 13.13 22.11
C PHE A 125 -3.73 14.52 21.78
N GLU A 126 -4.54 15.34 21.07
CA GLU A 126 -4.18 16.69 20.63
C GLU A 126 -2.83 16.73 19.88
N THR A 127 -2.48 15.61 19.25
CA THR A 127 -1.17 15.37 18.62
C THR A 127 -1.36 15.20 17.12
N ASP A 128 -0.68 16.05 16.33
CA ASP A 128 -0.56 15.87 14.88
C ASP A 128 0.79 15.20 14.56
N PHE A 129 0.81 13.86 14.59
CA PHE A 129 2.04 13.11 14.34
C PHE A 129 2.57 13.30 12.91
N ILE A 130 1.75 13.73 11.95
CA ILE A 130 2.19 14.02 10.59
C ILE A 130 3.01 15.32 10.59
N GLN A 131 2.48 16.36 11.22
CA GLN A 131 3.17 17.64 11.34
C GLN A 131 4.44 17.54 12.22
N GLU A 132 4.38 16.81 13.33
CA GLU A 132 5.56 16.54 14.15
C GLU A 132 6.64 15.81 13.36
N PHE A 133 6.28 14.80 12.57
CA PHE A 133 7.23 14.11 11.70
C PHE A 133 7.85 15.07 10.66
N MET A 134 7.03 15.93 10.04
CA MET A 134 7.52 16.94 9.09
C MET A 134 8.49 17.94 9.74
N GLN A 135 8.19 18.39 10.96
CA GLN A 135 9.06 19.27 11.72
C GLN A 135 10.39 18.59 12.08
N LEU A 136 10.35 17.35 12.58
CA LEU A 136 11.56 16.58 12.90
C LEU A 136 12.44 16.38 11.66
N MET A 137 11.82 16.09 10.51
CA MET A 137 12.53 15.99 9.24
C MET A 137 13.17 17.32 8.84
N ARG A 138 12.45 18.43 8.97
CA ARG A 138 12.98 19.79 8.70
C ARG A 138 14.17 20.12 9.59
N GLU A 139 14.06 19.90 10.88
CA GLU A 139 15.15 20.13 11.83
C GLU A 139 16.37 19.25 11.52
N SER A 140 16.17 17.98 11.17
CA SER A 140 17.27 17.07 10.79
C SER A 140 17.97 17.51 9.51
N TYR A 141 17.22 17.98 8.50
CA TYR A 141 17.79 18.48 7.26
C TYR A 141 18.58 19.77 7.48
N THR A 142 18.03 20.73 8.24
CA THR A 142 18.72 21.98 8.58
C THR A 142 20.04 21.71 9.32
N LYS A 143 20.04 20.84 10.33
CA LYS A 143 21.27 20.44 11.04
C LYS A 143 22.31 19.80 10.12
N THR A 144 21.86 19.01 9.15
CA THR A 144 22.76 18.38 8.17
C THR A 144 23.39 19.43 7.24
N MET A 145 22.63 20.45 6.86
CA MET A 145 23.14 21.57 6.06
C MET A 145 24.13 22.43 6.83
N GLU A 146 23.82 22.79 8.08
CA GLU A 146 24.74 23.53 8.95
C GLU A 146 26.07 22.76 9.13
N LEU A 147 26.00 21.44 9.32
CA LEU A 147 27.20 20.61 9.39
C LEU A 147 27.98 20.61 8.07
N SER A 148 27.29 20.50 6.94
CA SER A 148 27.93 20.56 5.62
C SER A 148 28.60 21.91 5.38
N GLU A 149 27.95 23.01 5.72
CA GLU A 149 28.48 24.37 5.60
C GLU A 149 29.74 24.56 6.44
N ASN A 150 29.73 24.07 7.68
CA ASN A 150 30.88 24.10 8.56
C ASN A 150 32.07 23.29 8.02
N LEU A 151 31.82 22.23 7.25
CA LEU A 151 32.86 21.36 6.69
C LEU A 151 33.39 21.82 5.34
N THR A 152 32.55 22.37 4.46
CA THR A 152 32.92 22.71 3.08
C THR A 152 33.11 24.21 2.86
N GLY A 153 32.61 25.05 3.77
CA GLY A 153 32.56 26.50 3.60
C GLY A 153 31.62 26.96 2.49
N GLN A 154 30.82 26.05 1.92
CA GLN A 154 29.86 26.34 0.86
C GLN A 154 28.43 26.19 1.39
N THR A 155 27.62 27.24 1.21
CA THR A 155 26.18 27.21 1.49
C THR A 155 25.47 26.31 0.49
N ALA A 156 25.13 25.08 0.92
CA ALA A 156 24.66 24.02 0.02
C ALA A 156 23.21 24.23 -0.47
N ALA A 157 22.39 25.00 0.24
CA ALA A 157 21.05 25.38 -0.20
C ALA A 157 20.56 26.65 0.50
N ASN A 158 19.87 27.52 -0.25
CA ASN A 158 19.24 28.72 0.32
C ASN A 158 17.97 28.31 1.12
N GLN A 159 17.67 28.99 2.23
CA GLN A 159 16.50 28.73 3.08
C GLN A 159 15.17 28.69 2.29
N GLN A 160 15.10 29.48 1.22
CA GLN A 160 13.94 29.50 0.32
C GLN A 160 13.75 28.17 -0.43
N MET A 161 14.83 27.51 -0.85
CA MET A 161 14.78 26.21 -1.51
C MET A 161 14.33 25.12 -0.54
N LEU A 162 14.77 25.18 0.71
CA LEU A 162 14.29 24.30 1.78
C LEU A 162 12.78 24.48 2.01
N ASN A 163 12.30 25.71 2.08
CA ASN A 163 10.87 25.96 2.26
C ASN A 163 10.05 25.35 1.13
N VAL A 164 10.41 25.63 -0.13
CA VAL A 164 9.73 25.04 -1.29
C VAL A 164 9.75 23.51 -1.27
N MET A 165 10.86 22.90 -0.87
CA MET A 165 10.98 21.45 -0.74
C MET A 165 9.99 20.88 0.29
N PHE A 166 9.97 21.45 1.50
CA PHE A 166 9.07 20.99 2.57
C PHE A 166 7.60 21.27 2.25
N ASP A 167 7.27 22.41 1.65
CA ASP A 167 5.90 22.73 1.21
C ASP A 167 5.42 21.72 0.16
N THR A 168 6.31 21.30 -0.75
CA THR A 168 6.02 20.27 -1.76
C THR A 168 5.85 18.89 -1.10
N MET A 169 6.69 18.55 -0.12
CA MET A 169 6.57 17.30 0.63
C MET A 169 5.25 17.23 1.40
N GLU A 170 4.87 18.33 2.05
CA GLU A 170 3.60 18.45 2.78
C GLU A 170 2.41 18.28 1.82
N ALA A 171 2.44 18.98 0.68
CA ALA A 171 1.43 18.84 -0.36
C ALA A 171 1.33 17.41 -0.92
N ALA A 172 2.41 16.62 -0.88
CA ALA A 172 2.46 15.24 -1.39
C ALA A 172 2.08 14.16 -0.34
N ILE A 173 1.81 14.54 0.92
CA ILE A 173 1.45 13.61 2.00
C ILE A 173 0.27 12.70 1.62
N PRO A 174 -0.86 13.21 1.07
CA PRO A 174 -2.01 12.36 0.77
C PRO A 174 -1.68 11.21 -0.20
N ALA A 175 -0.94 11.49 -1.27
CA ALA A 175 -0.52 10.50 -2.24
C ALA A 175 0.49 9.53 -1.63
N THR A 176 1.42 10.01 -0.82
CA THR A 176 2.43 9.17 -0.16
C THR A 176 1.78 8.16 0.78
N ILE A 177 0.83 8.60 1.61
CA ILE A 177 0.03 7.73 2.49
C ILE A 177 -0.79 6.74 1.66
N THR A 178 -1.43 7.21 0.59
CA THR A 178 -2.22 6.37 -0.32
C THR A 178 -1.36 5.26 -0.93
N MET A 179 -0.24 5.63 -1.55
CA MET A 179 0.69 4.68 -2.16
C MET A 179 1.26 3.71 -1.12
N GLY A 180 1.64 4.21 0.06
CA GLY A 180 2.15 3.41 1.17
C GLY A 180 1.12 2.38 1.66
N ALA A 181 -0.14 2.77 1.83
CA ALA A 181 -1.20 1.87 2.27
C ALA A 181 -1.49 0.76 1.25
N PHE A 182 -1.54 1.08 -0.04
CA PHE A 182 -1.72 0.08 -1.09
C PHE A 182 -0.50 -0.81 -1.25
N PHE A 183 0.71 -0.28 -1.11
CA PHE A 183 1.93 -1.07 -1.10
C PHE A 183 1.96 -2.04 0.09
N PHE A 184 1.58 -1.56 1.28
CA PHE A 184 1.47 -2.41 2.47
C PHE A 184 0.39 -3.49 2.31
N ALA A 185 -0.77 -3.14 1.76
CA ALA A 185 -1.81 -4.10 1.42
C ALA A 185 -1.32 -5.17 0.41
N PHE A 186 -0.51 -4.78 -0.57
CA PHE A 186 0.11 -5.72 -1.51
C PHE A 186 0.99 -6.74 -0.79
N ILE A 187 1.83 -6.27 0.14
CA ILE A 187 2.70 -7.12 0.96
C ILE A 187 1.86 -8.09 1.80
N LEU A 188 0.88 -7.58 2.54
CA LEU A 188 0.04 -8.41 3.41
C LEU A 188 -0.72 -9.47 2.62
N ILE A 189 -1.33 -9.12 1.48
CA ILE A 189 -2.04 -10.08 0.63
C ILE A 189 -1.08 -11.12 0.04
N SER A 190 0.10 -10.68 -0.42
CA SER A 190 1.09 -11.56 -1.02
C SER A 190 1.59 -12.62 -0.05
N THR A 191 1.68 -12.30 1.25
CA THR A 191 2.07 -13.25 2.29
C THR A 191 0.90 -14.07 2.82
N ASN A 192 -0.27 -13.46 3.07
CA ASN A 192 -1.39 -14.13 3.73
C ASN A 192 -2.13 -15.10 2.79
N LEU A 193 -2.29 -14.76 1.51
CA LEU A 193 -3.05 -15.61 0.57
C LEU A 193 -2.42 -17.00 0.35
N PRO A 194 -1.11 -17.15 0.14
CA PRO A 194 -0.47 -18.46 0.07
C PRO A 194 -0.64 -19.28 1.35
N MET A 195 -0.56 -18.64 2.52
CA MET A 195 -0.75 -19.32 3.80
C MET A 195 -2.20 -19.80 3.98
N LEU A 196 -3.18 -18.95 3.70
CA LEU A 196 -4.60 -19.31 3.73
C LEU A 196 -4.92 -20.48 2.78
N LYS A 197 -4.27 -20.51 1.61
CA LYS A 197 -4.38 -21.64 0.68
C LYS A 197 -3.86 -22.95 1.30
N ARG A 198 -2.73 -22.90 2.03
CA ARG A 198 -2.20 -24.08 2.78
C ARG A 198 -3.14 -24.52 3.91
N LEU A 199 -3.88 -23.58 4.50
CA LEU A 199 -4.88 -23.84 5.54
C LEU A 199 -6.25 -24.28 4.99
N GLY A 200 -6.32 -24.67 3.71
CA GLY A 200 -7.52 -25.23 3.08
C GLY A 200 -8.54 -24.19 2.57
N ILE A 201 -8.20 -22.91 2.53
CA ILE A 201 -9.07 -21.86 1.96
C ILE A 201 -8.87 -21.79 0.44
N ASN A 202 -9.97 -21.69 -0.31
CA ASN A 202 -9.89 -21.46 -1.75
C ASN A 202 -9.50 -20.00 -2.02
N VAL A 203 -8.38 -19.81 -2.73
CA VAL A 203 -7.77 -18.49 -2.94
C VAL A 203 -7.61 -18.21 -4.44
N PRO A 204 -7.98 -17.01 -4.92
CA PRO A 204 -7.81 -16.65 -6.33
C PRO A 204 -6.33 -16.56 -6.72
N LYS A 205 -6.00 -17.14 -7.88
CA LYS A 205 -4.63 -17.09 -8.44
C LYS A 205 -4.32 -15.67 -8.97
N PHE A 206 -3.10 -15.17 -8.73
CA PHE A 206 -2.62 -13.95 -9.40
C PHE A 206 -2.46 -14.25 -10.89
N ARG A 207 -2.89 -13.32 -11.75
CA ARG A 207 -2.38 -13.29 -13.13
C ARG A 207 -0.90 -12.93 -13.06
N ALA A 208 -0.09 -13.48 -13.98
CA ALA A 208 1.31 -13.09 -14.09
C ALA A 208 1.42 -11.57 -14.27
N PHE A 209 2.42 -10.94 -13.64
CA PHE A 209 2.61 -9.48 -13.68
C PHE A 209 2.67 -8.93 -15.11
N LYS A 210 3.26 -9.67 -16.05
CA LYS A 210 3.27 -9.37 -17.49
C LYS A 210 1.90 -9.22 -18.14
N ASN A 211 0.83 -9.69 -17.51
CA ASN A 211 -0.54 -9.57 -18.00
C ASN A 211 -1.33 -8.49 -17.25
N MET A 212 -0.67 -7.76 -16.34
CA MET A 212 -1.29 -6.64 -15.64
C MET A 212 -1.58 -5.54 -16.65
N ARG A 213 -2.85 -5.10 -16.66
CA ARG A 213 -3.31 -3.96 -17.43
C ARG A 213 -4.20 -3.07 -16.59
N MET A 214 -3.86 -1.79 -16.56
CA MET A 214 -4.69 -0.77 -15.94
C MET A 214 -5.95 -0.51 -16.78
N PRO A 215 -7.01 0.05 -16.20
CA PRO A 215 -8.16 0.53 -16.95
C PRO A 215 -7.79 1.74 -17.84
N LYS A 216 -8.38 1.85 -19.04
CA LYS A 216 -8.16 3.00 -19.94
C LYS A 216 -8.46 4.36 -19.29
N ALA A 217 -9.29 4.40 -18.25
CA ALA A 217 -9.56 5.60 -17.46
C ALA A 217 -8.28 6.23 -16.87
N VAL A 218 -7.27 5.43 -16.51
CA VAL A 218 -6.00 5.95 -15.98
C VAL A 218 -5.30 6.89 -16.97
N LEU A 219 -5.34 6.56 -18.27
CA LEU A 219 -4.79 7.43 -19.32
C LEU A 219 -5.57 8.74 -19.41
N TRP A 220 -6.90 8.70 -19.37
CA TRP A 220 -7.71 9.92 -19.44
C TRP A 220 -7.50 10.83 -18.24
N TYR A 221 -7.45 10.27 -17.02
CA TYR A 221 -7.10 11.06 -15.82
C TYR A 221 -5.71 11.68 -15.94
N TYR A 222 -4.73 10.94 -16.46
CA TYR A 222 -3.39 11.47 -16.71
C TYR A 222 -3.40 12.63 -17.71
N LEU A 223 -4.12 12.51 -18.82
CA LEU A 223 -4.23 13.59 -19.81
C LEU A 223 -4.90 14.84 -19.25
N ILE A 224 -5.95 14.68 -18.43
CA ILE A 224 -6.62 15.81 -17.76
C ILE A 224 -5.64 16.52 -16.82
N VAL A 225 -4.97 15.78 -15.93
CA VAL A 225 -4.02 16.34 -14.96
C VAL A 225 -2.84 16.99 -15.68
N LEU A 226 -2.32 16.37 -16.74
CA LEU A 226 -1.26 16.94 -17.56
C LEU A 226 -1.69 18.25 -18.22
N SER A 227 -2.93 18.31 -18.74
CA SER A 227 -3.47 19.51 -19.38
C SER A 227 -3.62 20.66 -18.38
N ILE A 228 -4.11 20.38 -17.17
CA ILE A 228 -4.20 21.38 -16.10
C ILE A 228 -2.80 21.91 -15.75
N ASN A 229 -1.82 21.02 -15.55
CA ASN A 229 -0.46 21.44 -15.23
C ASN A 229 0.20 22.26 -16.35
N LEU A 230 -0.09 21.97 -17.63
CA LEU A 230 0.53 22.66 -18.76
C LEU A 230 -0.11 24.02 -19.07
N PHE A 231 -1.45 24.12 -19.01
CA PHE A 231 -2.19 25.31 -19.45
C PHE A 231 -2.56 26.25 -18.29
N ILE A 232 -2.80 25.72 -17.10
CA ILE A 232 -3.19 26.52 -15.93
C ILE A 232 -1.97 26.79 -15.04
N SER A 233 -1.05 25.85 -14.92
CA SER A 233 0.14 25.93 -14.04
C SER A 233 -0.22 26.37 -12.61
N PRO A 234 -0.95 25.54 -11.84
CA PRO A 234 -1.43 25.93 -10.52
C PRO A 234 -0.30 26.38 -9.59
N GLU A 235 -0.49 27.53 -8.93
CA GLU A 235 0.48 28.07 -7.99
C GLU A 235 0.61 27.20 -6.74
N THR A 236 1.84 27.08 -6.21
CA THR A 236 2.13 26.37 -4.96
C THR A 236 1.30 26.95 -3.81
N GLY A 237 0.74 26.08 -2.96
CA GLY A 237 -0.14 26.48 -1.85
C GLY A 237 -1.63 26.55 -2.21
N THR A 238 -2.00 26.47 -3.49
CA THR A 238 -3.41 26.37 -3.89
C THR A 238 -3.95 24.96 -3.72
N ALA A 239 -5.26 24.82 -3.43
CA ALA A 239 -5.92 23.51 -3.38
C ALA A 239 -5.79 22.75 -4.72
N LEU A 240 -5.81 23.46 -5.85
CA LEU A 240 -5.66 22.87 -7.17
C LEU A 240 -4.26 22.28 -7.38
N TYR A 241 -3.21 22.95 -6.89
CA TYR A 241 -1.85 22.43 -6.89
C TYR A 241 -1.75 21.11 -6.12
N VAL A 242 -2.28 21.07 -4.89
CA VAL A 242 -2.29 19.86 -4.06
C VAL A 242 -3.01 18.71 -4.77
N ILE A 243 -4.20 18.96 -5.34
CA ILE A 243 -4.94 17.94 -6.09
C ILE A 243 -4.11 17.43 -7.27
N CYS A 244 -3.60 18.34 -8.11
CA CYS A 244 -2.84 17.97 -9.31
C CYS A 244 -1.57 17.20 -8.97
N LEU A 245 -0.82 17.61 -7.93
CA LEU A 245 0.38 16.94 -7.47
C LEU A 245 0.08 15.50 -7.02
N ASN A 246 -0.92 15.32 -6.15
CA ASN A 246 -1.25 14.00 -5.62
C ASN A 246 -1.75 13.04 -6.70
N PHE A 247 -2.62 13.52 -7.61
CA PHE A 247 -3.05 12.71 -8.75
C PHE A 247 -1.87 12.38 -9.67
N SER A 248 -0.98 13.33 -9.94
CA SER A 248 0.21 13.10 -10.77
C SER A 248 1.08 11.99 -10.20
N LEU A 249 1.40 12.04 -8.90
CA LEU A 249 2.22 11.02 -8.23
C LEU A 249 1.61 9.61 -8.35
N VAL A 250 0.31 9.47 -8.07
CA VAL A 250 -0.38 8.18 -8.17
C VAL A 250 -0.42 7.70 -9.62
N LEU A 251 -0.71 8.58 -10.58
CA LEU A 251 -0.80 8.21 -11.99
C LEU A 251 0.57 7.85 -12.56
N TRP A 252 1.64 8.55 -12.19
CA TRP A 252 3.02 8.20 -12.57
C TRP A 252 3.40 6.82 -12.06
N LEU A 253 3.07 6.48 -10.82
CA LEU A 253 3.30 5.13 -10.29
C LEU A 253 2.53 4.07 -11.10
N LEU A 254 1.23 4.28 -11.33
CA LEU A 254 0.39 3.33 -12.06
C LEU A 254 0.87 3.13 -13.51
N LEU A 255 1.22 4.21 -14.21
CA LEU A 255 1.73 4.16 -15.58
C LEU A 255 3.14 3.54 -15.64
N THR A 256 3.99 3.79 -14.64
CA THR A 256 5.29 3.13 -14.53
C THR A 256 5.11 1.62 -14.38
N LEU A 257 4.25 1.17 -13.45
CA LEU A 257 3.94 -0.25 -13.28
C LEU A 257 3.35 -0.87 -14.57
N GLN A 258 2.50 -0.12 -15.28
CA GLN A 258 1.98 -0.52 -16.60
C GLN A 258 3.10 -0.70 -17.62
N GLY A 259 4.05 0.25 -17.69
CA GLY A 259 5.22 0.20 -18.55
C GLY A 259 6.12 -1.00 -18.24
N ILE A 260 6.40 -1.28 -16.96
CA ILE A 260 7.21 -2.45 -16.57
C ILE A 260 6.49 -3.74 -16.96
N SER A 261 5.19 -3.84 -16.71
CA SER A 261 4.36 -4.96 -17.16
C SER A 261 4.42 -5.15 -18.68
N PHE A 262 4.42 -4.06 -19.44
CA PHE A 262 4.53 -4.11 -20.90
C PHE A 262 5.90 -4.62 -21.34
N VAL A 263 7.00 -4.10 -20.77
CA VAL A 263 8.36 -4.59 -21.09
C VAL A 263 8.49 -6.09 -20.76
N HIS A 264 7.96 -6.54 -19.62
CA HIS A 264 7.95 -7.96 -19.26
C HIS A 264 7.14 -8.80 -20.25
N TYR A 265 6.02 -8.29 -20.75
CA TYR A 265 5.23 -8.95 -21.79
C TYR A 265 6.03 -9.09 -23.09
N VAL A 266 6.69 -8.03 -23.53
CA VAL A 266 7.52 -8.01 -24.75
C VAL A 266 8.69 -8.98 -24.63
N LEU A 267 9.42 -8.95 -23.51
CA LEU A 267 10.55 -9.85 -23.27
C LEU A 267 10.13 -11.32 -23.31
N ASP A 268 8.96 -11.66 -22.75
CA ASP A 268 8.42 -13.02 -22.85
C ASP A 268 7.99 -13.40 -24.27
N ALA A 269 7.42 -12.44 -25.00
CA ALA A 269 7.02 -12.61 -26.38
C ALA A 269 8.21 -13.00 -27.28
N TYR A 270 9.38 -12.40 -27.02
CA TYR A 270 10.63 -12.69 -27.74
C TYR A 270 11.51 -13.73 -27.03
N THR A 271 10.99 -14.49 -26.06
CA THR A 271 11.73 -15.56 -25.34
C THR A 271 13.05 -15.09 -24.69
N ALA A 272 13.11 -13.83 -24.25
CA ALA A 272 14.31 -13.24 -23.69
C ALA A 272 14.66 -13.82 -22.29
N PRO A 273 15.95 -13.76 -21.87
CA PRO A 273 16.38 -14.30 -20.58
C PRO A 273 15.69 -13.63 -19.38
N PRO A 274 15.40 -14.36 -18.30
CA PRO A 274 14.77 -13.80 -17.09
C PRO A 274 15.56 -12.63 -16.46
N PHE A 275 16.90 -12.60 -16.59
CA PHE A 275 17.74 -11.52 -16.09
C PHE A 275 17.38 -10.15 -16.70
N LEU A 276 17.00 -10.10 -17.98
CA LEU A 276 16.59 -8.84 -18.62
C LEU A 276 15.32 -8.26 -17.99
N LYS A 277 14.42 -9.09 -17.47
CA LYS A 277 13.23 -8.62 -16.76
C LYS A 277 13.58 -7.97 -15.44
N VAL A 278 14.54 -8.55 -14.72
CA VAL A 278 15.06 -7.99 -13.45
C VAL A 278 15.74 -6.66 -13.74
N LEU A 279 16.62 -6.62 -14.74
CA LEU A 279 17.30 -5.40 -15.17
C LEU A 279 16.29 -4.32 -15.58
N ALA A 280 15.27 -4.65 -16.38
CA ALA A 280 14.22 -3.71 -16.77
C ALA A 280 13.45 -3.16 -15.57
N THR A 281 13.12 -4.00 -14.58
CA THR A 281 12.44 -3.55 -13.36
C THR A 281 13.34 -2.62 -12.52
N ILE A 282 14.63 -2.92 -12.38
CA ILE A 282 15.58 -2.07 -11.64
C ILE A 282 15.76 -0.73 -12.36
N MET A 283 15.93 -0.76 -13.68
CA MET A 283 16.09 0.44 -14.51
C MET A 283 14.83 1.33 -14.54
N ALA A 284 13.67 0.81 -14.13
CA ALA A 284 12.46 1.62 -14.06
C ALA A 284 12.50 2.70 -12.97
N ILE A 285 13.39 2.60 -11.99
CA ILE A 285 13.59 3.63 -10.96
C ILE A 285 14.29 4.86 -11.56
N PRO A 286 15.53 4.77 -12.10
CA PRO A 286 16.20 5.92 -12.69
C PRO A 286 15.53 6.40 -13.99
N LEU A 287 14.87 5.50 -14.73
CA LEU A 287 14.23 5.81 -16.01
C LEU A 287 12.70 5.86 -15.92
N TYR A 288 12.13 6.22 -14.76
CA TYR A 288 10.68 6.16 -14.56
C TYR A 288 9.89 6.91 -15.65
N SER A 289 10.36 8.09 -16.09
CA SER A 289 9.73 8.87 -17.16
C SER A 289 9.59 8.08 -18.47
N PHE A 290 10.60 7.27 -18.81
CA PHE A 290 10.55 6.39 -19.98
C PHE A 290 9.49 5.29 -19.81
N PHE A 291 9.40 4.69 -18.62
CA PHE A 291 8.38 3.68 -18.33
C PHE A 291 6.96 4.25 -18.28
N VAL A 292 6.78 5.49 -17.81
CA VAL A 292 5.49 6.20 -17.89
C VAL A 292 5.06 6.34 -19.34
N LEU A 293 5.95 6.78 -20.24
CA LEU A 293 5.66 6.87 -21.66
C LEU A 293 5.28 5.50 -22.25
N LEU A 294 6.04 4.44 -21.96
CA LEU A 294 5.68 3.08 -22.38
C LEU A 294 4.31 2.64 -21.87
N GLY A 295 3.98 2.99 -20.61
CA GLY A 295 2.68 2.71 -20.02
C GLY A 295 1.54 3.43 -20.75
N ILE A 296 1.74 4.69 -21.12
CA ILE A 296 0.80 5.49 -21.92
C ILE A 296 0.60 4.85 -23.30
N PHE A 297 1.69 4.50 -23.98
CA PHE A 297 1.65 3.88 -25.31
C PHE A 297 0.92 2.53 -25.30
N ASP A 298 1.22 1.65 -24.35
CA ASP A 298 0.55 0.35 -24.22
C ASP A 298 -0.96 0.51 -23.95
N LEU A 299 -1.35 1.47 -23.10
CA LEU A 299 -2.75 1.69 -22.76
C LEU A 299 -3.54 2.37 -23.87
N GLY A 300 -2.93 3.34 -24.56
CA GLY A 300 -3.56 4.12 -25.61
C GLY A 300 -3.75 3.34 -26.92
N PHE A 301 -2.72 2.61 -27.35
CA PHE A 301 -2.69 1.95 -28.66
C PHE A 301 -2.89 0.43 -28.62
N ASP A 302 -3.05 -0.16 -27.43
CA ASP A 302 -3.22 -1.61 -27.24
C ASP A 302 -2.15 -2.46 -27.96
N ILE A 303 -0.88 -2.07 -27.79
CA ILE A 303 0.27 -2.62 -28.54
C ILE A 303 0.43 -4.14 -28.35
N ARG A 304 0.07 -4.68 -27.17
CA ARG A 304 0.18 -6.13 -26.90
C ARG A 304 -0.68 -6.98 -27.85
N SER A 305 -1.77 -6.45 -28.40
CA SER A 305 -2.58 -7.17 -29.38
C SER A 305 -1.82 -7.38 -30.70
N LEU A 306 -1.08 -6.37 -31.16
CA LEU A 306 -0.24 -6.39 -32.37
C LEU A 306 0.95 -7.35 -32.20
N ILE A 307 1.62 -7.20 -31.05
CA ILE A 307 2.29 -8.24 -30.25
C ILE A 307 2.05 -9.70 -30.68
N LYS A 308 0.95 -10.20 -30.12
CA LYS A 308 0.48 -11.57 -30.22
C LYS A 308 0.23 -12.02 -31.66
N GLY A 309 -0.23 -11.11 -32.52
CA GLY A 309 -0.47 -11.39 -33.93
C GLY A 309 0.78 -11.67 -34.75
N LYS A 310 1.96 -11.15 -34.35
CA LYS A 310 3.24 -11.42 -35.03
C LYS A 310 3.95 -12.69 -34.59
N ILE A 311 3.70 -13.16 -33.36
CA ILE A 311 4.35 -14.36 -32.79
C ILE A 311 3.59 -15.64 -33.16
N GLN A 312 2.32 -15.52 -33.53
CA GLN A 312 1.49 -16.65 -33.99
C GLN A 312 1.56 -16.89 -35.51
N LYS A 313 2.35 -16.09 -36.24
CA LYS A 313 2.73 -16.34 -37.63
C LYS A 313 4.14 -16.92 -37.68
#